data_AF-A0A0P9KVN8-F1
#
_entry.id   AF-A0A0P9KVN8-F1
#
_cell.length_a   1.000
_cell.length_b   1.000
_cell.length_c   1.000
_cell.angle_alpha   90.00
_cell.angle_beta   90.00
_cell.angle_gamma   90.00
#
_symmetry.space_group_name_H-M   'P 1'
#
loop_
_entity.id
_entity.type
_entity.pdbx_description
1 polymer ?
#
loop_
_entity_poly.entity_id
_entity_poly.type
_entity_poly.pdbx_seq_one_letter_code
_entity_poly.pdbx_strand_id
1 'polypeptide(L)'
;MRKIQQQKTSHRRSFSEVGLEELADLQVQLQSNLRLGLSVFLSGDEESARQLLREKRRFRAQERRLAHAHVSRLRHKVVQSIETSSLHLELIADMKRLNSLFCSSAYVVLETSDTGALSSEDQPERSL
;
A
#
# COMPACT_ATOMS: atom_id res chain seq x y z
N MET A 1 1.03 -16.36 -37.13
CA MET A 1 1.43 -16.35 -35.70
C MET A 1 2.88 -15.83 -35.49
N ARG A 2 3.22 -14.62 -35.95
CA ARG A 2 4.55 -14.01 -35.66
C ARG A 2 4.55 -12.47 -35.55
N LYS A 3 3.49 -11.80 -36.00
CA LYS A 3 3.35 -10.33 -35.92
C LYS A 3 2.88 -9.78 -34.55
N ILE A 4 2.20 -10.59 -33.73
CA ILE A 4 1.72 -10.13 -32.41
C ILE A 4 2.84 -10.10 -31.35
N GLN A 5 3.95 -10.84 -31.58
CA GLN A 5 5.06 -10.88 -30.63
C GLN A 5 6.04 -9.72 -30.82
N GLN A 6 6.17 -9.17 -32.04
CA GLN A 6 7.10 -8.07 -32.32
C GLN A 6 6.50 -6.68 -32.03
N GLN A 7 5.18 -6.55 -31.99
CA GLN A 7 4.53 -5.26 -31.67
C GLN A 7 4.42 -5.01 -30.16
N LYS A 8 4.64 -6.04 -29.32
CA LYS A 8 4.60 -5.92 -27.85
C LYS A 8 5.87 -5.34 -27.22
N THR A 9 6.96 -5.20 -27.97
CA THR A 9 8.25 -4.72 -27.43
C THR A 9 8.58 -3.28 -27.80
N SER A 10 7.95 -2.69 -28.83
CA SER A 10 8.31 -1.35 -29.32
C SER A 10 7.66 -0.19 -28.55
N HIS A 11 6.75 -0.45 -27.61
CA HIS A 11 6.05 0.59 -26.81
C HIS A 11 6.21 0.42 -25.30
N ARG A 12 7.17 -0.40 -24.86
CA ARG A 12 7.65 -0.37 -23.48
C ARG A 12 8.48 0.91 -23.33
N ARG A 13 7.81 2.05 -23.13
CA ARG A 13 8.43 3.27 -22.57
C ARG A 13 9.19 2.80 -21.34
N SER A 14 10.52 2.78 -21.43
CA SER A 14 11.34 2.02 -20.50
C SER A 14 11.48 2.83 -19.21
N PHE A 15 10.92 2.33 -18.11
CA PHE A 15 11.25 2.83 -16.78
C PHE A 15 12.77 2.77 -16.59
N SER A 16 13.34 3.73 -15.87
CA SER A 16 14.74 3.61 -15.42
C SER A 16 14.91 2.35 -14.56
N GLU A 17 16.06 1.70 -14.62
CA GLU A 17 16.39 0.51 -13.80
C GLU A 17 16.14 0.74 -12.30
N VAL A 18 16.65 1.85 -11.76
CA VAL A 18 16.38 2.29 -10.38
C VAL A 18 14.88 2.42 -10.09
N GLY A 19 14.13 2.98 -11.04
CA GLY A 19 12.67 3.13 -10.90
C GLY A 19 11.94 1.79 -10.91
N LEU A 20 12.44 0.77 -11.61
CA LEU A 20 11.85 -0.57 -11.59
C LEU A 20 12.08 -1.26 -10.25
N GLU A 21 13.28 -1.15 -9.70
CA GLU A 21 13.61 -1.68 -8.37
C GLU A 21 12.73 -1.01 -7.29
N GLU A 22 12.64 0.32 -7.32
CA GLU A 22 11.78 1.08 -6.40
C GLU A 22 10.31 0.64 -6.44
N LEU A 23 9.78 0.37 -7.64
CA LEU A 23 8.41 -0.12 -7.84
C LEU A 23 8.25 -1.57 -7.36
N ALA A 24 9.24 -2.43 -7.63
CA ALA A 24 9.23 -3.82 -7.18
C ALA A 24 9.24 -3.91 -5.65
N ASP A 25 10.06 -3.11 -4.98
CA ASP A 25 10.10 -3.03 -3.51
C ASP A 25 8.77 -2.57 -2.94
N LEU A 26 8.16 -1.54 -3.53
CA LEU A 26 6.86 -1.06 -3.12
C LEU A 26 5.78 -2.14 -3.34
N GLN A 27 5.91 -2.96 -4.39
CA GLN A 27 4.98 -4.05 -4.70
C GLN A 27 5.10 -5.20 -3.71
N VAL A 28 6.31 -5.52 -3.25
CA VAL A 28 6.52 -6.52 -2.19
C VAL A 28 5.85 -6.07 -0.89
N GLN A 29 6.03 -4.80 -0.51
CA GLN A 29 5.37 -4.26 0.69
C GLN A 29 3.84 -4.24 0.55
N LEU A 30 3.33 -3.89 -0.63
CA LEU A 30 1.90 -3.91 -0.91
C LEU A 30 1.30 -5.31 -0.72
N GLN A 31 1.98 -6.35 -1.20
CA GLN A 31 1.56 -7.74 -1.01
C GLN A 31 1.63 -8.18 0.46
N SER A 32 2.65 -7.74 1.20
CA SER A 32 2.75 -8.00 2.63
C SER A 32 1.57 -7.40 3.39
N ASN A 33 1.22 -6.15 3.09
CA ASN A 33 0.10 -5.46 3.73
C ASN A 33 -1.26 -6.04 3.33
N LEU A 34 -1.40 -6.57 2.09
CA LEU A 34 -2.58 -7.33 1.70
C LEU A 34 -2.75 -8.58 2.57
N ARG A 35 -1.70 -9.38 2.74
CA ARG A 35 -1.74 -10.60 3.57
C ARG A 35 -2.07 -10.27 5.02
N LEU A 36 -1.44 -9.24 5.58
CA LEU A 36 -1.72 -8.78 6.93
C LEU A 36 -3.16 -8.26 7.06
N GLY A 37 -3.65 -7.48 6.09
CA GLY A 37 -5.04 -7.00 6.07
C GLY A 37 -6.07 -8.11 6.01
N LEU A 38 -5.79 -9.18 5.25
CA LEU A 38 -6.63 -10.38 5.22
C LEU A 38 -6.59 -11.14 6.55
N SER A 39 -5.42 -11.25 7.18
CA SER A 39 -5.28 -11.86 8.51
C SER A 39 -6.10 -11.11 9.54
N VAL A 40 -6.01 -9.76 9.57
CA VAL A 40 -6.81 -8.91 10.45
C VAL A 40 -8.30 -9.09 10.18
N PHE A 41 -8.71 -9.11 8.92
CA PHE A 41 -10.11 -9.28 8.54
C PHE A 41 -10.69 -10.62 9.00
N LEU A 42 -9.93 -11.71 8.90
CA LEU A 42 -10.39 -13.06 9.26
C LEU A 42 -10.32 -13.33 10.76
N SER A 43 -9.29 -12.84 11.45
CA SER A 43 -9.05 -13.15 12.86
C SER A 43 -9.61 -12.12 13.83
N GLY A 44 -9.82 -10.88 13.40
CA GLY A 44 -10.16 -9.77 14.28
C GLY A 44 -9.03 -9.40 15.26
N ASP A 45 -7.79 -9.87 15.05
CA ASP A 45 -6.69 -9.62 15.97
C ASP A 45 -6.29 -8.13 16.00
N GLU A 46 -6.42 -7.52 17.18
CA GLU A 46 -6.11 -6.12 17.40
C GLU A 46 -4.62 -5.80 17.25
N GLU A 47 -3.73 -6.71 17.64
CA GLU A 47 -2.29 -6.48 17.52
C GLU A 47 -1.90 -6.38 16.05
N SER A 48 -2.37 -7.33 15.23
CA SER A 48 -2.24 -7.30 13.79
C SER A 48 -2.90 -6.05 13.17
N ALA A 49 -4.05 -5.60 13.68
CA ALA A 49 -4.71 -4.38 13.22
C ALA A 49 -3.85 -3.13 13.48
N ARG A 50 -3.31 -2.98 14.69
CA ARG A 50 -2.37 -1.90 15.05
C ARG A 50 -1.11 -1.97 14.19
N GLN A 51 -0.59 -3.17 13.96
CA GLN A 51 0.56 -3.39 13.09
C GLN A 51 0.26 -2.98 11.64
N LEU A 52 -0.91 -3.31 11.10
CA LEU A 52 -1.33 -2.92 9.77
C LEU A 52 -1.39 -1.40 9.60
N LEU A 53 -1.88 -0.66 10.60
CA LEU A 53 -1.89 0.80 10.57
C LEU A 53 -0.49 1.41 10.66
N ARG A 54 0.45 0.78 11.37
CA ARG A 54 1.87 1.17 11.36
C ARG A 54 2.48 0.97 9.98
N GLU A 55 2.23 -0.17 9.35
CA GLU A 55 2.71 -0.46 7.99
C GLU A 55 2.07 0.48 6.96
N LYS A 56 0.80 0.86 7.11
CA LYS A 56 0.17 1.91 6.29
C LYS A 56 0.94 3.23 6.35
N ARG A 57 1.38 3.66 7.55
CA ARG A 57 2.17 4.89 7.71
C ARG A 57 3.54 4.78 7.08
N ARG A 58 4.23 3.64 7.25
CA ARG A 58 5.53 3.34 6.63
C ARG A 58 5.43 3.37 5.11
N PHE A 59 4.43 2.68 4.55
CA PHE A 59 4.14 2.66 3.11
C PHE A 59 3.94 4.07 2.54
N ARG A 60 3.15 4.91 3.23
CA ARG A 60 2.93 6.32 2.81
C ARG A 60 4.22 7.14 2.84
N ALA A 61 5.13 6.90 3.79
CA ALA A 61 6.41 7.60 3.84
C ALA A 61 7.32 7.19 2.68
N GLN A 62 7.37 5.89 2.37
CA GLN A 62 8.13 5.37 1.25
C GLN A 62 7.60 5.88 -0.09
N GLU A 63 6.27 5.85 -0.30
CA GLU A 63 5.64 6.41 -1.50
C GLU A 63 6.08 7.87 -1.76
N ARG A 64 6.00 8.72 -0.73
CA ARG A 64 6.45 10.13 -0.86
C ARG A 64 7.91 10.25 -1.24
N ARG A 65 8.78 9.43 -0.64
CA ARG A 65 10.22 9.40 -0.96
C ARG A 65 10.45 9.03 -2.43
N LEU A 66 9.77 8.00 -2.92
CA LEU A 66 9.89 7.53 -4.30
C LEU A 66 9.36 8.55 -5.30
N ALA A 67 8.20 9.16 -5.02
CA ALA A 67 7.65 10.23 -5.84
C ALA A 67 8.62 11.43 -5.95
N HIS A 68 9.23 11.85 -4.83
CA HIS A 68 10.22 12.91 -4.82
C HIS A 68 11.50 12.54 -5.58
N ALA A 69 12.00 11.31 -5.40
CA ALA A 69 13.17 10.81 -6.13
C ALA A 69 12.91 10.81 -7.65
N HIS A 70 11.72 10.37 -8.07
CA HIS A 70 11.31 10.39 -9.45
C HIS A 70 11.23 11.81 -10.02
N VAL A 71 10.60 12.75 -9.31
CA VAL A 71 10.56 14.18 -9.71
C VAL A 71 11.97 14.77 -9.81
N SER A 72 12.89 14.42 -8.92
CA SER A 72 14.29 14.84 -9.02
C SER A 72 14.95 14.34 -10.30
N ARG A 73 14.74 13.07 -10.69
CA ARG A 73 15.25 12.51 -11.95
C ARG A 73 14.70 13.23 -13.19
N LEU A 74 13.43 13.66 -13.16
CA LEU A 74 12.84 14.49 -14.21
C LEU A 74 13.53 15.85 -14.34
N ARG A 75 13.82 16.51 -13.22
CA ARG A 75 14.54 17.80 -13.21
C ARG A 75 15.94 17.71 -13.81
N HIS A 76 16.61 16.56 -13.66
CA HIS A 76 17.93 16.29 -14.24
C HIS A 76 17.87 15.79 -15.70
N LYS A 77 16.70 15.88 -16.36
CA LYS A 77 16.48 15.52 -17.78
C LYS A 77 16.91 14.10 -18.15
N VAL A 78 16.75 13.14 -17.24
CA VAL A 78 16.95 11.72 -17.59
C VAL A 78 15.91 11.33 -18.63
N VAL A 79 16.32 11.11 -19.89
CA VAL A 79 15.43 10.90 -21.06
C VAL A 79 14.37 9.83 -20.79
N GLN A 80 14.79 8.68 -20.24
CA GLN A 80 13.89 7.58 -19.87
C GLN A 80 12.85 7.95 -18.79
N SER A 81 13.20 8.84 -17.86
CA SER A 81 12.28 9.32 -16.82
C SER A 81 11.20 10.23 -17.43
N ILE A 82 11.55 11.08 -18.41
CA ILE A 82 10.60 11.99 -19.07
C ILE A 82 9.50 11.21 -19.80
N GLU A 83 9.86 10.16 -20.54
CA GLU A 83 8.90 9.38 -21.34
C GLU A 83 7.92 8.54 -20.50
N THR A 84 8.31 8.16 -19.28
CA THR A 84 7.52 7.30 -18.38
C THR A 84 6.92 8.02 -17.17
N SER A 85 7.22 9.32 -17.02
CA SER A 85 6.87 10.18 -15.87
C SER A 85 5.45 9.99 -15.33
N SER A 86 4.46 10.15 -16.21
CA SER A 86 3.04 10.06 -15.85
C SER A 86 2.70 8.67 -15.31
N LEU A 87 3.10 7.62 -16.05
CA LEU A 87 2.77 6.24 -15.70
C LEU A 87 3.46 5.80 -14.39
N HIS A 88 4.69 6.25 -14.14
CA HIS A 88 5.42 5.89 -12.93
C HIS A 88 4.75 6.46 -11.67
N LEU A 89 4.40 7.75 -11.70
CA LEU A 89 3.73 8.40 -10.57
C LEU A 89 2.29 7.91 -10.39
N GLU A 90 1.58 7.62 -11.49
CA GLU A 90 0.26 6.99 -11.47
C GLU A 90 0.29 5.62 -10.76
N LEU A 91 1.25 4.76 -11.12
CA LEU A 91 1.38 3.45 -10.50
C LEU A 91 1.66 3.53 -9.00
N ILE A 92 2.56 4.43 -8.59
CA ILE A 92 2.84 4.68 -7.16
C ILE A 92 1.55 5.12 -6.43
N ALA A 93 0.77 6.03 -7.04
CA ALA A 93 -0.49 6.50 -6.47
C ALA A 93 -1.53 5.38 -6.35
N ASP A 94 -1.63 4.50 -7.36
CA ASP A 94 -2.51 3.33 -7.34
C ASP A 94 -2.16 2.35 -6.22
N MET A 95 -0.87 2.06 -6.05
CA MET A 95 -0.41 1.16 -4.99
C MET A 95 -0.75 1.70 -3.60
N LYS A 96 -0.67 3.02 -3.40
CA LYS A 96 -1.11 3.67 -2.16
C LYS A 96 -2.62 3.63 -1.94
N ARG A 97 -3.42 3.76 -3.01
CA ARG A 97 -4.88 3.58 -2.94
C ARG A 97 -5.22 2.16 -2.53
N LEU A 98 -4.63 1.15 -3.18
CA LEU A 98 -4.79 -0.27 -2.85
C LEU A 98 -4.40 -0.55 -1.39
N ASN A 99 -3.22 -0.08 -0.96
CA ASN A 99 -2.79 -0.27 0.43
C ASN A 99 -3.77 0.34 1.44
N SER A 100 -4.38 1.47 1.11
CA SER A 100 -5.39 2.10 1.98
C SER A 100 -6.66 1.26 2.09
N LEU A 101 -7.09 0.61 1.01
CA LEU A 101 -8.21 -0.34 1.02
C LEU A 101 -7.89 -1.57 1.87
N PHE A 102 -6.69 -2.13 1.76
CA PHE A 102 -6.30 -3.30 2.56
C PHE A 102 -6.31 -3.02 4.06
N CYS A 103 -6.02 -1.77 4.44
CA CYS A 103 -6.00 -1.35 5.83
C CYS A 103 -7.38 -0.95 6.38
N SER A 104 -8.46 -1.02 5.60
CA SER A 104 -9.79 -0.64 6.07
C SER A 104 -10.29 -1.55 7.21
N SER A 105 -9.97 -2.85 7.14
CA SER A 105 -10.34 -3.85 8.16
C SER A 105 -9.77 -3.52 9.55
N ALA A 106 -8.56 -2.96 9.62
CA ALA A 106 -7.96 -2.58 10.88
C ALA A 106 -8.72 -1.46 11.62
N TYR A 107 -9.36 -0.54 10.90
CA TYR A 107 -10.18 0.49 11.56
C TYR A 107 -11.42 -0.14 12.18
N VAL A 108 -12.09 -1.04 11.46
CA VAL A 108 -13.28 -1.74 11.97
C VAL A 108 -12.96 -2.52 13.24
N VAL A 109 -11.89 -3.32 13.23
CA VAL A 109 -11.47 -4.11 14.40
C VAL A 109 -11.20 -3.22 15.62
N LEU A 110 -10.42 -2.15 15.44
CA LEU A 110 -10.05 -1.29 16.57
C LEU A 110 -11.24 -0.45 17.08
N GLU A 111 -12.15 -0.03 16.20
CA GLU A 111 -13.39 0.65 16.60
C GLU A 111 -14.33 -0.30 17.38
N THR A 112 -14.44 -1.57 16.97
CA THR A 112 -15.24 -2.57 17.68
C THR A 112 -14.66 -2.91 19.05
N SER A 113 -13.34 -2.94 19.20
CA SER A 113 -12.68 -3.15 20.49
C SER A 113 -12.89 -1.99 21.45
N ASP A 114 -12.72 -0.75 20.96
CA ASP A 114 -12.96 0.46 21.77
C ASP A 114 -14.44 0.57 22.20
N THR A 115 -15.38 0.12 21.37
CA THR A 115 -16.82 0.13 21.68
C THR A 115 -17.25 -1.06 22.55
N GLY A 116 -16.63 -2.23 22.37
CA GLY A 116 -16.90 -3.44 23.15
C GLY A 116 -16.45 -3.34 24.60
N ALA A 117 -15.40 -2.56 24.88
CA ALA A 117 -14.97 -2.25 26.25
C ALA A 117 -16.05 -1.49 27.06
N LEU A 118 -16.94 -0.74 26.40
CA LEU A 118 -18.06 -0.05 27.04
C LEU A 118 -19.30 -0.95 27.29
N SER A 119 -19.23 -2.25 26.98
CA SER A 119 -20.36 -3.18 27.08
C SER A 119 -20.24 -4.19 28.23
N SER A 120 -19.22 -4.10 29.09
CA SER A 120 -18.92 -5.14 30.10
C SER A 120 -18.90 -4.69 31.57
N GLU A 121 -19.29 -3.45 31.90
CA GLU A 121 -19.23 -2.92 33.28
C GLU A 121 -20.60 -2.51 33.88
N ASP A 122 -21.69 -3.22 33.57
CA ASP A 122 -22.93 -3.01 34.33
C ASP A 122 -23.69 -4.34 34.60
N GLN A 123 -23.09 -5.17 35.46
CA GLN A 123 -23.85 -6.07 36.32
C GLN A 123 -23.66 -5.62 37.77
N PRO A 124 -24.61 -4.92 38.39
CA PRO A 124 -24.67 -4.88 39.83
C PRO A 124 -25.11 -6.26 40.31
N GLU A 125 -24.17 -6.97 40.94
CA GLU A 125 -24.40 -8.22 41.65
C GLU A 125 -25.60 -8.10 42.61
N ARG A 126 -26.52 -9.05 42.49
CA ARG A 126 -27.54 -9.33 43.52
C ARG A 126 -26.83 -9.85 44.77
N SER A 127 -27.04 -9.21 45.93
CA SER A 127 -26.92 -9.71 47.32
C SER A 127 -27.02 -8.47 48.23
N LEU A 128 -27.91 -8.27 49.21
CA LEU A 128 -28.87 -9.06 50.00
C LEU A 128 -30.07 -8.16 50.32
#